data_AF-A0A414PX91-F1
#
_entry.id   AF-A0A414PX91-F1
#
_cell.length_a   1.000
_cell.length_b   1.000
_cell.length_c   1.000
_cell.angle_alpha   90.00
_cell.angle_beta   90.00
_cell.angle_gamma   90.00
#
_symmetry.space_group_name_H-M   'P 1'
#
loop_
_entity.id
_entity.type
_entity.pdbx_description
1 polymer ?
#
loop_
_entity_poly.entity_id
_entity_poly.type
_entity_poly.pdbx_seq_one_letter_code
_entity_poly.pdbx_strand_id
1 'polypeptide(L)'
;MENKNIEVQGHCLSNESSFRKNLISRINRIAGQLRGIEKMILNHVKCDEILNQVASVKSALNGIAKVVLEAHLRSCVVEEIKSGFEKQATSELIETLSKLMDKNGNKTQESNDNIIRKVEKQIATIKECIEKDECCSSILKEIALIKNELDSMSKVILEGHIRNCLVRDIKLGLEEKVVDDFLYTINKMIK
;
A
#
# COMPACT_ATOMS: atom_id res chain seq x y z
N MET A 1 -9.31 -36.90 -23.65
CA MET A 1 -9.97 -35.61 -23.37
C MET A 1 -8.88 -34.58 -23.36
N GLU A 2 -8.76 -33.80 -24.44
CA GLU A 2 -7.72 -32.79 -24.60
C GLU A 2 -7.99 -31.62 -23.65
N ASN A 3 -7.05 -31.37 -22.74
CA ASN A 3 -6.98 -30.13 -21.97
C ASN A 3 -6.73 -28.99 -22.96
N LYS A 4 -7.79 -28.33 -23.40
CA LYS A 4 -7.66 -27.02 -24.03
C LYS A 4 -7.23 -26.05 -22.94
N ASN A 5 -5.95 -25.69 -22.93
CA ASN A 5 -5.47 -24.43 -22.37
C ASN A 5 -6.18 -23.32 -23.15
N ILE A 6 -7.36 -22.92 -22.68
CA ILE A 6 -8.02 -21.72 -23.17
C ILE A 6 -7.31 -20.58 -22.46
N GLU A 7 -6.41 -19.91 -23.17
CA GLU A 7 -5.90 -18.60 -22.76
C GLU A 7 -7.11 -17.67 -22.64
N VAL A 8 -7.57 -17.42 -21.42
CA VAL A 8 -8.58 -16.40 -21.16
C VAL A 8 -7.91 -15.05 -21.37
N GLN A 9 -7.91 -14.57 -22.62
CA GLN A 9 -7.51 -13.20 -22.97
C GLN A 9 -8.60 -12.22 -22.51
N GLY A 10 -8.71 -12.05 -21.19
CA GLY A 10 -9.50 -11.00 -20.56
C GLY A 10 -8.61 -9.80 -20.23
N HIS A 11 -8.85 -8.66 -20.87
CA HIS A 11 -8.21 -7.39 -20.48
C HIS A 11 -8.66 -7.03 -19.06
N CYS A 12 -7.69 -6.92 -18.15
CA CYS A 12 -8.02 -6.95 -16.72
C CYS A 12 -8.40 -5.56 -16.17
N LEU A 13 -7.83 -4.48 -16.72
CA LEU A 13 -8.26 -3.11 -16.45
C LEU A 13 -9.29 -2.67 -17.50
N SER A 14 -10.20 -1.77 -17.14
CA SER A 14 -11.19 -1.27 -18.10
C SER A 14 -10.49 -0.71 -19.36
N ASN A 15 -11.03 -1.00 -20.54
CA ASN A 15 -10.54 -0.46 -21.83
C ASN A 15 -10.54 1.07 -21.91
N GLU A 16 -11.12 1.76 -20.93
CA GLU A 16 -11.11 3.21 -20.82
C GLU A 16 -9.70 3.77 -20.52
N SER A 17 -9.14 4.51 -21.49
CA SER A 17 -7.89 5.25 -21.34
C SER A 17 -7.89 6.19 -20.12
N SER A 18 -9.06 6.73 -19.75
CA SER A 18 -9.24 7.61 -18.58
C SER A 18 -8.94 6.88 -17.26
N PHE A 19 -9.34 5.62 -17.11
CA PHE A 19 -9.14 4.84 -15.89
C PHE A 19 -7.65 4.64 -15.60
N ARG A 20 -6.90 4.14 -16.59
CA ARG A 20 -5.45 3.92 -16.46
C ARG A 20 -4.71 5.23 -16.20
N LYS A 21 -5.05 6.32 -16.90
CA LYS A 21 -4.49 7.67 -16.63
C LYS A 21 -4.75 8.13 -15.19
N ASN A 22 -5.95 7.90 -14.67
CA ASN A 22 -6.30 8.24 -13.29
C ASN A 22 -5.49 7.41 -12.28
N LEU A 23 -5.29 6.11 -12.52
CA LEU A 23 -4.44 5.27 -11.67
C LEU A 23 -2.99 5.74 -11.67
N ILE A 24 -2.40 5.98 -12.86
CA ILE A 24 -1.04 6.51 -12.99
C ILE A 24 -0.87 7.83 -12.26
N SER A 25 -1.84 8.76 -12.37
CA SER A 25 -1.80 10.03 -11.65
C SER A 25 -1.73 9.82 -10.12
N ARG A 26 -2.54 8.90 -9.57
CA ARG A 26 -2.54 8.61 -8.14
C ARG A 26 -1.24 7.95 -7.68
N ILE A 27 -0.71 7.01 -8.46
CA ILE A 27 0.58 6.36 -8.19
C ILE A 27 1.74 7.38 -8.24
N ASN A 28 1.71 8.32 -9.18
CA ASN A 28 2.71 9.41 -9.23
C ASN A 28 2.66 10.30 -7.99
N ARG A 29 1.47 10.57 -7.46
CA ARG A 29 1.33 11.32 -6.20
C ARG A 29 1.95 10.56 -5.03
N ILE A 30 1.69 9.26 -4.91
CA ILE A 30 2.28 8.38 -3.89
C ILE A 30 3.81 8.39 -3.99
N ALA A 31 4.37 8.28 -5.21
CA ALA A 31 5.81 8.36 -5.42
C ALA A 31 6.40 9.69 -4.93
N GLY A 32 5.70 10.81 -5.19
CA GLY A 32 6.09 12.13 -4.67
C GLY A 32 6.06 12.21 -3.14
N GLN A 33 5.04 11.62 -2.51
CA GLN A 33 4.93 11.57 -1.04
C GLN A 33 6.07 10.78 -0.40
N LEU A 34 6.49 9.66 -1.00
CA LEU A 34 7.60 8.84 -0.50
C LEU A 34 8.94 9.59 -0.53
N ARG A 35 9.23 10.29 -1.63
CA ARG A 35 10.41 11.19 -1.69
C ARG A 35 10.33 12.32 -0.65
N GLY A 36 9.12 12.77 -0.34
CA GLY A 36 8.88 13.71 0.75
C GLY A 36 9.26 13.12 2.11
N ILE A 37 8.80 11.90 2.39
CA ILE A 37 9.11 11.15 3.62
C ILE A 37 10.61 10.92 3.75
N GLU A 38 11.29 10.51 2.67
CA GLU A 38 12.75 10.35 2.64
C GLU A 38 13.47 11.63 3.09
N LYS A 39 13.10 12.77 2.50
CA LYS A 39 13.65 14.09 2.88
C LYS A 39 13.35 14.45 4.33
N MET A 40 12.15 14.15 4.83
CA MET A 40 11.77 14.42 6.21
C MET A 40 12.64 13.62 7.19
N ILE A 41 12.93 12.35 6.87
CA ILE A 41 13.81 11.50 7.67
C ILE A 41 15.24 12.06 7.67
N LEU A 42 15.78 12.39 6.50
CA LEU A 42 17.14 12.95 6.35
C LEU A 42 17.29 14.30 7.07
N ASN A 43 16.25 15.12 7.07
CA ASN A 43 16.24 16.43 7.73
C ASN A 43 15.84 16.37 9.22
N HIS A 44 15.72 15.18 9.81
CA HIS A 44 15.33 14.98 11.21
C HIS A 44 14.01 15.70 11.60
N VAL A 45 13.03 15.69 10.69
CA VAL A 45 11.68 16.19 10.97
C VAL A 45 11.05 15.35 12.09
N LYS A 46 10.11 15.95 12.83
CA LYS A 46 9.48 15.30 13.97
C LYS A 46 8.78 13.99 13.56
N CYS A 47 8.86 12.99 14.44
CA CYS A 47 8.39 11.64 14.14
C CYS A 47 6.88 11.57 13.89
N ASP A 48 6.08 12.33 14.63
CA ASP A 48 4.62 12.46 14.45
C ASP A 48 4.27 13.00 13.06
N GLU A 49 4.99 14.02 12.58
CA GLU A 49 4.83 14.55 11.22
C GLU A 49 5.16 13.50 10.16
N ILE A 50 6.22 12.71 10.34
CA ILE A 50 6.59 11.61 9.43
C ILE A 50 5.51 10.51 9.45
N LEU A 51 5.07 10.06 10.62
CA LEU A 51 4.00 9.07 10.78
C LEU A 51 2.70 9.52 10.11
N ASN A 52 2.38 10.81 10.20
CA ASN A 52 1.23 11.41 9.54
C ASN A 52 1.32 11.34 8.00
N GLN A 53 2.53 11.49 7.42
CA GLN A 53 2.73 11.31 5.99
C GLN A 53 2.66 9.84 5.57
N VAL A 54 3.27 8.93 6.34
CA VAL A 54 3.17 7.49 6.09
C VAL A 54 1.71 7.03 6.10
N ALA A 55 0.90 7.49 7.07
CA ALA A 55 -0.54 7.22 7.11
C ALA A 55 -1.28 7.77 5.88
N SER A 56 -0.91 8.97 5.40
CA SER A 56 -1.49 9.53 4.17
C SER A 56 -1.19 8.67 2.93
N VAL A 57 0.03 8.15 2.82
CA VAL A 57 0.43 7.23 1.74
C VAL A 57 -0.38 5.94 1.79
N LYS A 58 -0.51 5.32 2.97
CA LYS A 58 -1.32 4.11 3.17
C LYS A 58 -2.78 4.33 2.78
N SER A 59 -3.38 5.46 3.16
CA SER A 59 -4.75 5.82 2.78
C SER A 59 -4.91 5.96 1.27
N ALA A 60 -3.94 6.58 0.58
CA ALA A 60 -3.94 6.68 -0.87
C ALA A 60 -3.85 5.29 -1.54
N LEU A 61 -2.99 4.40 -1.03
CA LEU A 61 -2.88 3.01 -1.50
C LEU A 61 -4.18 2.22 -1.32
N ASN A 62 -4.85 2.34 -0.17
CA ASN A 62 -6.17 1.72 0.05
C ASN A 62 -7.21 2.21 -0.96
N GLY A 63 -7.20 3.51 -1.29
CA GLY A 63 -8.08 4.08 -2.30
C GLY A 63 -7.82 3.53 -3.71
N ILE A 64 -6.56 3.25 -4.06
CA ILE A 64 -6.20 2.60 -5.33
C ILE A 64 -6.60 1.13 -5.31
N ALA A 65 -6.26 0.39 -4.25
CA ALA A 65 -6.58 -1.02 -4.08
C ALA A 65 -8.09 -1.26 -4.24
N LYS A 66 -8.93 -0.41 -3.63
CA LYS A 66 -10.39 -0.50 -3.76
C LYS A 66 -10.85 -0.44 -5.23
N VAL A 67 -10.33 0.54 -5.98
CA VAL A 67 -10.72 0.77 -7.38
C VAL A 67 -10.23 -0.36 -8.28
N VAL A 68 -9.00 -0.83 -8.07
CA VAL A 68 -8.42 -1.94 -8.84
C VAL A 68 -9.12 -3.26 -8.51
N LEU A 69 -9.43 -3.51 -7.24
CA LEU A 69 -10.16 -4.71 -6.81
C LEU A 69 -11.58 -4.74 -7.38
N GLU A 70 -12.29 -3.59 -7.39
CA GLU A 70 -13.61 -3.51 -8.02
C GLU A 70 -13.54 -3.82 -9.52
N ALA A 71 -12.55 -3.27 -10.24
CA ALA A 71 -12.34 -3.59 -11.65
C ALA A 71 -12.07 -5.09 -11.83
N HIS A 72 -11.13 -5.65 -11.07
CA HIS A 72 -10.75 -7.06 -11.13
C HIS A 72 -11.92 -8.02 -10.89
N LEU A 73 -12.79 -7.69 -9.92
CA LEU A 73 -13.99 -8.47 -9.64
C LEU A 73 -14.99 -8.43 -10.80
N ARG A 74 -15.20 -7.25 -11.41
CA ARG A 74 -16.20 -7.05 -12.48
C ARG A 74 -15.76 -7.64 -13.83
N SER A 75 -14.45 -7.73 -14.07
CA SER A 75 -13.88 -8.30 -15.30
C SER A 75 -13.33 -9.71 -15.04
N CYS A 76 -12.06 -9.81 -14.68
CA CYS A 76 -11.26 -11.03 -14.72
C CYS A 76 -11.91 -12.17 -13.91
N VAL A 77 -12.35 -11.90 -12.68
CA VAL A 77 -12.99 -12.92 -11.81
C VAL A 77 -14.33 -13.40 -12.38
N VAL A 78 -15.20 -12.49 -12.82
CA VAL A 78 -16.52 -12.86 -13.38
C VAL A 78 -16.36 -13.62 -14.70
N GLU A 79 -15.40 -13.24 -15.54
CA GLU A 79 -15.11 -13.91 -16.81
C GLU A 79 -14.55 -15.32 -16.60
N GLU A 80 -13.64 -15.51 -15.65
CA GLU A 80 -13.11 -16.83 -15.29
C GLU A 80 -14.21 -17.75 -14.75
N ILE A 81 -15.08 -17.25 -13.86
CA ILE A 81 -16.22 -18.02 -13.35
C ILE A 81 -17.17 -18.42 -14.48
N LYS A 82 -17.51 -17.48 -15.38
CA LYS A 82 -18.38 -17.79 -16.54
C LYS A 82 -17.75 -18.79 -17.50
N SER A 83 -16.43 -18.82 -17.56
CA SER A 83 -15.64 -19.75 -18.38
C SER A 83 -15.45 -21.13 -17.72
N GLY A 84 -16.00 -21.35 -16.52
CA GLY A 84 -15.91 -22.64 -15.80
C GLY A 84 -14.63 -22.83 -14.99
N PHE A 85 -13.93 -21.75 -14.65
CA PHE A 85 -12.72 -21.76 -13.83
C PHE A 85 -12.99 -21.27 -12.39
N GLU A 86 -14.17 -21.55 -11.83
CA GLU A 86 -14.61 -20.97 -10.56
C GLU A 86 -13.68 -21.26 -9.38
N LYS A 87 -13.09 -22.45 -9.32
CA LYS A 87 -12.15 -22.82 -8.25
C LYS A 87 -10.87 -22.00 -8.30
N GLN A 88 -10.35 -21.76 -9.50
CA GLN A 88 -9.14 -20.96 -9.69
C GLN A 88 -9.44 -19.49 -9.34
N ALA A 89 -10.49 -18.92 -9.93
CA ALA A 89 -10.90 -17.54 -9.71
C ALA A 89 -11.12 -17.22 -8.22
N THR A 90 -11.84 -18.09 -7.51
CA THR A 90 -12.11 -17.90 -6.07
C THR A 90 -10.86 -18.08 -5.21
N SER A 91 -10.00 -19.05 -5.53
CA SER A 91 -8.73 -19.26 -4.81
C SER A 91 -7.80 -18.06 -4.95
N GLU A 92 -7.61 -17.56 -6.17
CA GLU A 92 -6.75 -16.40 -6.44
C GLU A 92 -7.28 -15.12 -5.80
N LEU A 93 -8.60 -14.92 -5.82
CA LEU A 93 -9.25 -13.81 -5.15
C LEU A 93 -9.07 -13.88 -3.62
N ILE A 94 -9.26 -15.06 -3.02
CA ILE A 94 -9.07 -15.27 -1.57
C ILE A 94 -7.62 -14.98 -1.17
N GLU A 95 -6.64 -15.46 -1.95
CA GLU A 95 -5.23 -15.18 -1.69
C GLU A 95 -4.93 -13.68 -1.76
N THR A 96 -5.45 -13.00 -2.79
CA THR A 96 -5.26 -11.55 -2.98
C THR A 96 -5.89 -10.75 -1.85
N LEU A 97 -7.13 -11.08 -1.46
CA LEU A 97 -7.81 -10.44 -0.32
C LEU A 97 -7.06 -10.69 0.99
N SER A 98 -6.59 -11.91 1.22
CA SER A 98 -5.81 -12.26 2.41
C SER A 98 -4.57 -11.37 2.51
N LYS A 99 -3.81 -11.18 1.42
CA LYS A 99 -2.63 -10.30 1.40
C LYS A 99 -2.99 -8.83 1.63
N LEU A 100 -4.09 -8.34 1.08
CA LEU A 100 -4.53 -6.95 1.28
C LEU A 100 -5.00 -6.65 2.70
N MET A 101 -5.54 -7.67 3.38
CA MET A 101 -6.08 -7.62 4.73
C MET A 101 -5.06 -7.99 5.81
N ASP A 102 -3.98 -8.69 5.44
CA ASP A 102 -2.96 -9.12 6.40
C ASP A 102 -2.33 -7.89 7.07
N LYS A 103 -2.30 -7.93 8.39
CA LYS A 103 -1.65 -6.92 9.24
C LYS A 103 -0.36 -7.46 9.84
N ASN A 104 -0.01 -8.72 9.57
CA ASN A 104 1.17 -9.36 10.11
C ASN A 104 2.38 -9.04 9.22
N GLY A 105 2.93 -7.83 9.39
CA GLY A 105 4.25 -7.52 8.86
C GLY A 105 5.30 -8.43 9.49
N ASN A 106 6.03 -9.19 8.67
CA ASN A 106 7.19 -9.95 9.14
C ASN A 106 8.17 -9.00 9.84
N LYS A 107 8.65 -9.39 11.03
CA LYS A 107 9.65 -8.62 11.78
C LYS A 107 10.97 -8.66 11.03
N THR A 108 11.24 -7.65 10.21
CA THR A 108 12.56 -7.44 9.63
C THR A 108 13.08 -6.09 10.09
N GLN A 109 14.25 -6.10 10.74
CA GLN A 109 14.92 -4.89 11.20
C GLN A 109 15.66 -4.28 10.00
N GLU A 110 14.90 -3.61 9.14
CA GLU A 110 15.41 -2.96 7.94
C GLU A 110 15.45 -1.44 8.13
N SER A 111 16.48 -0.79 7.58
CA SER A 111 16.60 0.68 7.59
C SER A 111 15.48 1.32 6.76
N ASN A 112 14.98 2.48 7.20
CA ASN A 112 13.98 3.26 6.47
C ASN A 112 14.40 3.53 5.01
N ASP A 113 15.68 3.79 4.74
CA ASP A 113 16.18 4.04 3.37
C ASP A 113 15.99 2.81 2.46
N ASN A 114 16.23 1.61 3.00
CA ASN A 114 16.04 0.37 2.26
C ASN A 114 14.56 0.09 2.01
N ILE A 115 13.71 0.38 3.01
CA ILE A 115 12.25 0.28 2.87
C ILE A 115 11.77 1.23 1.77
N ILE A 116 12.21 2.49 1.77
CA ILE A 116 11.84 3.48 0.74
C ILE A 116 12.24 3.00 -0.65
N ARG A 117 13.48 2.52 -0.84
CA ARG A 117 13.94 1.99 -2.14
C ARG A 117 13.10 0.80 -2.62
N LYS A 118 12.69 -0.10 -1.72
CA LYS A 118 11.79 -1.22 -2.06
C LYS A 118 10.44 -0.70 -2.54
N VAL A 119 9.85 0.22 -1.80
CA VAL A 119 8.56 0.82 -2.15
C VAL A 119 8.63 1.57 -3.50
N GLU A 120 9.71 2.30 -3.77
CA GLU A 120 9.90 2.97 -5.06
C GLU A 120 9.99 1.97 -6.22
N LYS A 121 10.65 0.83 -6.02
CA LYS A 121 10.71 -0.25 -7.01
C LYS A 121 9.33 -0.85 -7.28
N GLN A 122 8.56 -1.15 -6.23
CA GLN A 122 7.21 -1.72 -6.37
C GLN A 122 6.25 -0.73 -7.05
N ILE A 123 6.40 0.57 -6.78
CA ILE A 123 5.67 1.62 -7.51
C ILE A 123 6.02 1.62 -8.99
N ALA A 124 7.29 1.41 -9.36
CA ALA A 124 7.68 1.28 -10.76
C ALA A 124 7.02 0.05 -11.40
N THR A 125 7.00 -1.09 -10.70
CA THR A 125 6.30 -2.30 -11.14
C THR A 125 4.80 -2.04 -11.36
N ILE A 126 4.12 -1.37 -10.44
CA ILE A 126 2.69 -1.03 -10.59
C ILE A 126 2.45 -0.18 -11.84
N LYS A 127 3.32 0.80 -12.12
CA LYS A 127 3.19 1.64 -13.32
C LYS A 127 3.34 0.81 -14.58
N GLU A 128 4.34 -0.06 -14.63
CA GLU A 128 4.59 -0.96 -15.75
C GLU A 128 3.37 -1.87 -15.99
N CYS A 129 2.79 -2.45 -14.94
CA CYS A 129 1.58 -3.26 -15.05
C CYS A 129 0.39 -2.45 -15.61
N ILE A 130 0.20 -1.19 -15.18
CA ILE A 130 -0.88 -0.35 -15.70
C ILE A 130 -0.65 0.04 -17.16
N GLU A 131 0.60 0.31 -17.56
CA GLU A 131 0.95 0.71 -18.92
C GLU A 131 0.80 -0.44 -19.92
N LYS A 132 1.23 -1.65 -19.52
CA LYS A 132 1.14 -2.88 -20.30
C LYS A 132 -0.21 -3.59 -20.23
N ASP A 133 -1.14 -3.06 -19.44
CA ASP A 133 -2.44 -3.70 -19.17
C ASP A 133 -2.32 -5.13 -18.60
N GLU A 134 -1.33 -5.33 -17.75
CA GLU A 134 -1.09 -6.61 -17.08
C GLU A 134 -2.09 -6.83 -15.92
N CYS A 135 -2.18 -8.10 -15.48
CA CYS A 135 -3.20 -8.60 -14.56
C CYS A 135 -3.36 -7.76 -13.28
N CYS A 136 -4.61 -7.37 -12.96
CA CYS A 136 -4.96 -6.59 -11.76
C CYS A 136 -4.48 -7.24 -10.46
N SER A 137 -4.40 -8.56 -10.41
CA SER A 137 -3.90 -9.28 -9.23
C SER A 137 -2.46 -8.93 -8.91
N SER A 138 -1.61 -8.67 -9.92
CA SER A 138 -0.23 -8.19 -9.73
C SER A 138 -0.20 -6.81 -9.08
N ILE A 139 -1.02 -5.87 -9.57
CA ILE A 139 -1.12 -4.53 -8.97
C ILE A 139 -1.57 -4.62 -7.50
N LEU A 140 -2.56 -5.44 -7.19
CA LEU A 140 -3.05 -5.62 -5.82
C LEU A 140 -1.99 -6.27 -4.91
N LYS A 141 -1.22 -7.24 -5.42
CA LYS A 141 -0.10 -7.87 -4.70
C LYS A 141 0.98 -6.84 -4.39
N GLU A 142 1.38 -6.01 -5.35
CA GLU A 142 2.36 -4.95 -5.13
C GLU A 142 1.86 -3.92 -4.09
N ILE A 143 0.58 -3.53 -4.15
CA ILE A 143 0.00 -2.63 -3.13
C ILE A 143 0.02 -3.26 -1.73
N ALA A 144 -0.27 -4.56 -1.62
CA ALA A 144 -0.20 -5.27 -0.35
C ALA A 144 1.22 -5.29 0.22
N LEU A 145 2.23 -5.54 -0.63
CA LEU A 145 3.63 -5.48 -0.23
C LEU A 145 3.98 -4.08 0.28
N ILE A 146 3.72 -3.03 -0.52
CA ILE A 146 4.02 -1.63 -0.15
C ILE A 146 3.43 -1.30 1.22
N LYS A 147 2.19 -1.72 1.49
CA LYS A 147 1.55 -1.49 2.79
C LYS A 147 2.33 -2.15 3.94
N ASN A 148 2.80 -3.38 3.76
CA ASN A 148 3.61 -4.09 4.75
C ASN A 148 4.95 -3.39 5.00
N GLU A 149 5.61 -2.89 3.96
CA GLU A 149 6.82 -2.08 4.10
C GLU A 149 6.56 -0.80 4.89
N LEU A 150 5.47 -0.08 4.61
CA LEU A 150 5.07 1.13 5.33
C LEU A 150 4.67 0.85 6.78
N ASP A 151 4.08 -0.31 7.07
CA ASP A 151 3.76 -0.75 8.43
C ASP A 151 5.03 -1.05 9.24
N SER A 152 6.02 -1.69 8.62
CA SER A 152 7.34 -1.91 9.22
C SER A 152 8.01 -0.58 9.57
N MET A 153 8.04 0.37 8.62
CA MET A 153 8.57 1.71 8.84
C MET A 153 7.83 2.46 9.96
N SER A 154 6.49 2.42 9.93
CA SER A 154 5.63 3.04 10.94
C SER A 154 5.96 2.53 12.35
N LYS A 155 6.16 1.22 12.49
CA LYS A 155 6.51 0.59 13.76
C LYS A 155 7.84 1.10 14.30
N VAL A 156 8.88 1.13 13.47
CA VAL A 156 10.22 1.59 13.89
C VAL A 156 10.17 3.06 14.33
N ILE A 157 9.50 3.92 13.56
CA ILE A 157 9.38 5.34 13.87
C ILE A 157 8.56 5.54 15.15
N LEU A 158 7.45 4.82 15.30
CA LEU A 158 6.58 4.91 16.48
C LEU A 158 7.30 4.47 17.76
N GLU A 159 8.02 3.34 17.72
CA GLU A 159 8.81 2.87 18.87
C GLU A 159 9.89 3.90 19.28
N GLY A 160 10.57 4.50 18.30
CA GLY A 160 11.52 5.57 18.53
C GLY A 160 10.88 6.84 19.09
N HIS A 161 9.71 7.23 18.58
CA HIS A 161 8.96 8.39 19.04
C HIS A 161 8.53 8.25 20.49
N ILE A 162 7.97 7.09 20.86
CA ILE A 162 7.53 6.82 22.23
C ILE A 162 8.73 6.85 23.19
N ARG A 163 9.80 6.11 22.89
CA ARG A 163 10.94 5.97 23.81
C ARG A 163 11.75 7.25 24.00
N ASN A 164 11.79 8.12 22.98
CA ASN A 164 12.66 9.29 22.98
C ASN A 164 11.88 10.60 23.07
N CYS A 165 11.03 10.89 22.07
CA CYS A 165 10.34 12.18 21.98
C CYS A 165 9.31 12.34 23.10
N LEU A 166 8.39 11.37 23.25
CA LEU A 166 7.32 11.47 24.23
C LEU A 166 7.86 11.48 25.66
N VAL A 167 8.79 10.57 25.98
CA VAL A 167 9.42 10.51 27.31
C VAL A 167 10.14 11.82 27.65
N ARG A 168 10.84 12.44 26.69
CA ARG A 168 11.50 13.73 26.91
C ARG A 168 10.48 14.83 27.15
N ASP A 169 9.45 14.93 26.33
CA ASP A 169 8.50 16.02 26.38
C ASP A 169 7.61 15.93 27.63
N ILE A 170 7.27 14.72 28.10
CA ILE A 170 6.62 14.47 29.40
C ILE A 170 7.52 14.97 30.55
N LYS A 171 8.82 14.68 30.52
CA LYS A 171 9.76 15.18 31.55
C LYS A 171 9.89 16.71 31.58
N LEU A 172 9.47 17.39 30.51
CA LEU A 172 9.43 18.85 30.42
C LEU A 172 8.08 19.44 30.88
N GLY A 173 7.14 18.64 31.37
CA GLY A 173 5.82 19.09 31.82
C GLY A 173 4.87 19.43 30.67
N LEU A 174 4.99 18.75 29.53
CA LEU A 174 4.15 18.95 28.34
C LEU A 174 3.13 17.81 28.16
N GLU A 175 2.62 17.22 29.24
CA GLU A 175 1.86 15.97 29.22
C GLU A 175 0.56 16.07 28.39
N GLU A 176 -0.25 17.11 28.61
CA GLU A 176 -1.50 17.35 27.87
C GLU A 176 -1.26 17.41 26.36
N LYS A 177 -0.28 18.22 25.94
CA LYS A 177 0.08 18.36 24.53
C LYS A 177 0.57 17.04 23.93
N VAL A 178 1.40 16.30 24.66
CA VAL A 178 1.90 14.99 24.24
C VAL A 178 0.75 14.01 24.01
N VAL A 179 -0.23 13.97 24.91
CA VAL A 179 -1.40 13.11 24.79
C VAL A 179 -2.21 13.47 23.55
N ASP A 180 -2.50 14.74 23.32
CA ASP A 180 -3.26 15.21 22.15
C ASP A 180 -2.54 14.89 20.82
N ASP A 181 -1.26 15.25 20.71
CA ASP A 181 -0.46 15.03 19.50
C ASP A 181 -0.32 13.52 19.19
N PHE A 182 -0.14 12.70 20.24
CA PHE A 182 -0.05 11.25 20.09
C PHE A 182 -1.38 10.62 19.70
N LEU A 183 -2.48 10.99 20.36
CA LEU A 183 -3.82 10.51 20.01
C LEU A 183 -4.21 10.90 18.59
N TYR A 184 -3.89 12.12 18.16
CA TYR A 184 -4.09 12.55 16.79
C TYR A 184 -3.34 11.64 15.80
N THR A 185 -2.06 11.38 16.07
CA THR A 185 -1.19 10.55 15.22
C THR A 185 -1.69 9.11 15.14
N ILE A 186 -2.01 8.49 16.27
CA ILE A 186 -2.53 7.10 16.33
C ILE A 186 -3.86 6.97 15.60
N ASN A 187 -4.79 7.90 15.80
CA ASN A 187 -6.09 7.89 15.12
C ASN A 187 -5.94 7.99 13.59
N LYS A 188 -4.90 8.66 13.10
CA LYS A 188 -4.61 8.74 11.67
C LYS A 188 -3.97 7.47 11.13
N MET A 189 -3.15 6.78 11.93
CA MET A 189 -2.48 5.54 11.54
C MET A 189 -3.41 4.32 11.47
N ILE A 190 -4.52 4.33 12.22
CA ILE A 190 -5.50 3.23 12.27
C ILE A 190 -6.54 3.31 11.13
N LYS A 191 -6.71 4.48 10.50
CA LYS A 191 -7.62 4.71 9.37
C LYS A 191 -7.04 4.17 8.05
#